data_AF-A0A6L4AEE3-F1
#
_entry.id   AF-A0A6L4AEE3-F1
#
_cell.length_a   1.000
_cell.length_b   1.000
_cell.length_c   1.000
_cell.angle_alpha   90.00
_cell.angle_beta   90.00
_cell.angle_gamma   90.00
#
_symmetry.space_group_name_H-M   'P 1'
#
loop_
_entity.id
_entity.type
_entity.pdbx_description
1 polymer ?
#
loop_
_entity_poly.entity_id
_entity_poly.type
_entity_poly.pdbx_seq_one_letter_code
_entity_poly.pdbx_strand_id
1 'polypeptide(L)'
;MFFGKRELKFPAQASNSVSDNLRRQKQEMSGSGIGSVEIFADWGDILKARPFDLPFYTAVNDRACIAILFSQNNLPRHETIGRVLGSPIPLKLHTSAFLDGNYPLLRCNFIFPDNPASPLTLETPLNLREGDVQDFCRAVLADETIDIVMKHELTDGTYSAAFKVPGLAEILKKELGKIFGKLNPDIPRAMFFESVKRMESAFSSPTAGISPKKTAVLVLVGEAKNAIIRT
;
A
#
# COMPACT_ATOMS: atom_id res chain seq x y z
N MET A 1 18.25 29.76 5.04
CA MET A 1 17.40 29.29 6.16
C MET A 1 17.36 27.78 6.10
N PHE A 2 18.10 27.11 7.00
CA PHE A 2 18.13 25.65 7.09
C PHE A 2 16.85 25.18 7.78
N PHE A 3 15.90 24.61 7.02
CA PHE A 3 14.87 23.77 7.61
C PHE A 3 15.57 22.49 8.10
N GLY A 4 15.82 22.42 9.42
CA GLY A 4 16.29 21.21 10.05
C GLY A 4 15.40 20.04 9.64
N LYS A 5 16.00 18.95 9.14
CA LYS A 5 15.34 17.68 8.86
C LYS A 5 14.76 17.13 10.17
N ARG A 6 13.59 17.61 10.61
CA ARG A 6 12.79 16.87 11.58
C ARG A 6 12.39 15.56 10.90
N GLU A 7 12.97 14.47 11.38
CA GLU A 7 12.61 13.13 10.98
C GLU A 7 11.13 12.92 11.30
N LEU A 8 10.37 12.36 10.36
CA LEU A 8 8.95 12.10 10.55
C LEU A 8 8.81 10.99 11.60
N LYS A 9 8.36 11.35 12.81
CA LYS A 9 8.07 10.38 13.86
C LYS A 9 6.64 9.86 13.68
N PHE A 10 6.53 8.58 13.30
CA PHE A 10 5.24 7.90 13.22
C PHE A 10 4.60 7.78 14.62
N PRO A 11 3.25 7.78 14.71
CA PRO A 11 2.55 7.52 15.96
C PRO A 11 2.82 6.10 16.47
N ALA A 12 2.49 5.84 17.74
CA ALA A 12 2.58 4.50 18.29
C ALA A 12 1.75 3.50 17.46
N GLN A 13 2.38 2.36 17.15
CA GLN A 13 1.79 1.29 16.36
C GLN A 13 0.73 0.56 17.19
N ALA A 14 -0.43 0.28 16.58
CA ALA A 14 -1.59 -0.34 17.21
C ALA A 14 -1.79 -1.81 16.81
N SER A 15 -1.08 -2.29 15.79
CA SER A 15 -1.18 -3.68 15.30
C SER A 15 0.15 -4.12 14.71
N ASN A 16 0.47 -5.41 14.82
CA ASN A 16 1.63 -6.01 14.15
C ASN A 16 1.47 -5.90 12.62
N SER A 17 2.59 -5.73 11.92
CA SER A 17 2.65 -5.82 10.46
C SER A 17 2.93 -7.25 9.97
N VAL A 18 2.84 -7.46 8.65
CA VAL A 18 3.36 -8.65 7.98
C VAL A 18 4.84 -8.83 8.27
N SER A 19 5.64 -7.76 8.23
CA SER A 19 7.07 -7.81 8.56
C SER A 19 7.32 -8.24 10.01
N ASP A 20 6.52 -7.78 10.97
CA ASP A 20 6.63 -8.21 12.38
C ASP A 20 6.34 -9.71 12.54
N ASN A 21 5.26 -10.18 11.90
CA ASN A 21 4.87 -11.58 11.95
C ASN A 21 5.93 -12.50 11.32
N LEU A 22 6.46 -12.10 10.16
CA LEU A 22 7.51 -12.85 9.48
C LEU A 22 8.83 -12.87 10.25
N ARG A 23 9.23 -11.75 10.86
CA ARG A 23 10.41 -11.68 11.73
C ARG A 23 10.27 -12.62 12.93
N ARG A 24 9.08 -12.67 13.55
CA ARG A 24 8.78 -13.60 14.64
C ARG A 24 8.89 -15.06 14.20
N GLN A 25 8.29 -15.43 13.07
CA GLN A 25 8.41 -16.77 12.50
C GLN A 25 9.88 -17.15 12.22
N LYS A 26 10.68 -16.22 11.68
CA LYS A 26 12.11 -16.44 11.46
C LYS A 26 12.86 -16.66 12.77
N GLN A 27 12.56 -15.90 13.82
CA GLN A 27 13.21 -16.07 15.12
C GLN A 27 12.91 -17.47 15.69
N GLU A 28 11.64 -17.89 15.64
CA GLU A 28 11.19 -19.22 16.05
C GLU A 28 11.91 -20.33 15.26
N MET A 29 12.09 -20.17 13.94
CA MET A 29 12.81 -21.13 13.09
C MET A 29 14.34 -21.10 13.29
N SER A 30 14.95 -19.93 13.50
CA SER A 30 16.41 -19.78 13.69
C SER A 30 16.92 -20.36 15.01
N GLY A 31 16.04 -20.45 16.03
CA GLY A 31 16.31 -21.21 17.25
C GLY A 31 16.53 -22.71 17.03
N SER A 32 16.27 -23.21 15.81
CA SER A 32 16.45 -24.61 15.40
C SER A 32 17.83 -24.92 14.77
N GLY A 33 18.75 -23.94 14.69
CA GLY A 33 20.13 -24.16 14.24
C GLY A 33 20.35 -24.22 12.72
N ILE A 34 19.41 -23.74 11.91
CA ILE A 34 19.53 -23.69 10.44
C ILE A 34 20.07 -22.30 10.04
N GLY A 35 20.94 -22.24 9.01
CA GLY A 35 21.65 -21.05 8.52
C GLY A 35 20.77 -19.87 8.08
N SER A 36 21.30 -18.93 7.29
CA SER A 36 20.58 -17.71 6.91
C SER A 36 19.23 -18.00 6.22
N VAL A 37 18.12 -17.84 6.96
CA VAL A 37 16.76 -18.01 6.43
C VAL A 37 16.34 -16.72 5.72
N GLU A 38 16.19 -16.79 4.40
CA GLU A 38 15.50 -15.75 3.62
C GLU A 38 14.00 -15.85 3.88
N ILE A 39 13.36 -14.71 4.14
CA ILE A 39 11.92 -14.63 4.40
C ILE A 39 11.23 -14.25 3.10
N PHE A 40 10.34 -15.11 2.65
CA PHE A 40 9.41 -14.79 1.58
C PHE A 40 7.98 -14.80 2.10
N ALA A 41 7.16 -13.87 1.60
CA ALA A 41 5.75 -13.83 1.92
C ALA A 41 4.97 -14.79 1.01
N ASP A 42 4.16 -15.68 1.60
CA ASP A 42 3.15 -16.43 0.85
C ASP A 42 1.93 -15.53 0.61
N TRP A 43 1.98 -14.80 -0.51
CA TRP A 43 0.90 -13.88 -0.86
C TRP A 43 -0.43 -14.58 -1.15
N GLY A 44 -0.42 -15.88 -1.48
CA GLY A 44 -1.63 -16.65 -1.70
C GLY A 44 -2.50 -16.70 -0.44
N ASP A 45 -1.89 -17.00 0.70
CA ASP A 45 -2.60 -17.07 1.98
C ASP A 45 -2.83 -15.70 2.60
N ILE A 46 -1.86 -14.78 2.48
CA ILE A 46 -2.02 -13.40 2.96
C ILE A 46 -3.19 -12.72 2.26
N LEU A 47 -3.33 -12.86 0.93
CA LEU A 47 -4.40 -12.22 0.16
C LEU A 47 -5.78 -12.85 0.42
N LYS A 48 -5.87 -14.17 0.64
CA LYS A 48 -7.15 -14.84 0.96
C LYS A 48 -7.82 -14.29 2.22
N ALA A 49 -7.04 -13.78 3.17
CA ALA A 49 -7.55 -13.19 4.40
C ALA A 49 -7.97 -11.72 4.25
N ARG A 50 -7.85 -11.13 3.05
CA ARG A 50 -8.13 -9.72 2.79
C ARG A 50 -9.42 -9.53 1.99
N PRO A 51 -10.09 -8.38 2.13
CA PRO A 51 -11.23 -8.04 1.28
C PRO A 51 -10.84 -8.01 -0.19
N PHE A 52 -11.77 -8.41 -1.06
CA PHE A 52 -11.63 -8.24 -2.49
C PHE A 52 -11.57 -6.76 -2.87
N ASP A 53 -10.83 -6.48 -3.95
CA ASP A 53 -10.77 -5.19 -4.64
C ASP A 53 -10.30 -4.02 -3.74
N LEU A 54 -9.65 -4.33 -2.62
CA LEU A 54 -9.09 -3.34 -1.70
C LEU A 54 -7.56 -3.49 -1.62
N PRO A 55 -6.80 -2.47 -2.06
CA PRO A 55 -5.35 -2.51 -1.96
C PRO A 55 -4.85 -2.62 -0.52
N PHE A 56 -3.99 -3.60 -0.29
CA PHE A 56 -3.29 -3.84 0.95
C PHE A 56 -1.87 -3.28 0.87
N TYR A 57 -1.59 -2.26 1.69
CA TYR A 57 -0.30 -1.56 1.73
C TYR A 57 0.52 -2.09 2.90
N THR A 58 1.69 -2.65 2.61
CA THR A 58 2.61 -3.20 3.63
C THR A 58 4.07 -3.06 3.18
N ALA A 59 5.00 -3.64 3.92
CA ALA A 59 6.36 -3.88 3.46
C ALA A 59 6.84 -5.28 3.85
N VAL A 60 7.74 -5.82 3.03
CA VAL A 60 8.44 -7.09 3.30
C VAL A 60 9.91 -6.86 2.97
N ASN A 61 10.80 -7.30 3.88
CA ASN A 61 12.25 -7.07 3.77
C ASN A 61 12.61 -5.60 3.46
N ASP A 62 12.00 -4.68 4.21
CA ASP A 62 12.19 -3.22 4.12
C ASP A 62 11.83 -2.61 2.74
N ARG A 63 11.07 -3.35 1.92
CA ARG A 63 10.60 -2.90 0.61
C ARG A 63 9.08 -2.81 0.59
N ALA A 64 8.58 -1.68 0.13
CA ALA A 64 7.17 -1.38 0.08
C ALA A 64 6.45 -2.36 -0.85
N CYS A 65 5.26 -2.78 -0.46
CA CYS A 65 4.42 -3.70 -1.22
C CYS A 65 2.97 -3.21 -1.26
N ILE A 66 2.36 -3.31 -2.45
CA ILE A 66 0.92 -3.16 -2.64
C ILE A 66 0.39 -4.48 -3.16
N ALA A 67 -0.46 -5.14 -2.37
CA ALA A 67 -1.06 -6.42 -2.72
C ALA A 67 -2.57 -6.26 -2.94
N ILE A 68 -3.13 -6.89 -3.98
CA ILE A 68 -4.55 -6.82 -4.31
C ILE A 68 -5.08 -8.20 -4.69
N LEU A 69 -6.23 -8.58 -4.13
CA LEU A 69 -7.03 -9.73 -4.59
C LEU A 69 -8.27 -9.21 -5.32
N PHE A 70 -8.34 -9.44 -6.62
CA PHE A 70 -9.47 -9.02 -7.43
C PHE A 70 -10.60 -10.05 -7.42
N SER A 71 -11.84 -9.59 -7.26
CA SER A 71 -13.03 -10.43 -7.40
C SER A 71 -13.43 -10.60 -8.88
N GLN A 72 -14.23 -11.62 -9.20
CA GLN A 72 -14.83 -11.78 -10.52
C GLN A 72 -15.92 -10.74 -10.81
N ASN A 73 -16.45 -10.11 -9.75
CA ASN A 73 -17.56 -9.18 -9.83
C ASN A 73 -17.11 -7.77 -10.26
N ASN A 74 -15.82 -7.48 -10.18
CA ASN A 74 -15.22 -6.21 -10.57
C ASN A 74 -14.22 -6.39 -11.72
N LEU A 75 -13.96 -5.29 -12.44
CA LEU A 75 -12.76 -5.19 -13.27
C LEU A 75 -11.53 -5.06 -12.36
N PRO A 76 -10.33 -5.53 -12.77
CA PRO A 76 -9.98 -6.09 -14.07
C PRO A 76 -10.15 -7.61 -14.15
N ARG A 77 -10.50 -8.12 -15.34
CA ARG A 77 -10.45 -9.56 -15.65
C ARG A 77 -9.04 -10.11 -15.46
N HIS A 78 -8.91 -11.40 -15.10
CA HIS A 78 -7.61 -12.03 -14.87
C HIS A 78 -6.61 -11.84 -16.04
N GLU A 79 -7.05 -11.91 -17.29
CA GLU A 79 -6.22 -11.71 -18.48
C GLU A 79 -5.61 -10.30 -18.57
N THR A 80 -6.33 -9.31 -18.05
CA THR A 80 -5.90 -7.92 -18.05
C THR A 80 -4.81 -7.66 -17.01
N ILE A 81 -4.79 -8.39 -15.89
CA ILE A 81 -3.80 -8.21 -14.83
C ILE A 81 -2.39 -8.48 -15.35
N GLY A 82 -2.17 -9.65 -15.94
CA GLY A 82 -0.88 -10.02 -16.51
C GLY A 82 -0.45 -9.07 -17.63
N ARG A 83 -1.39 -8.69 -18.51
CA ARG A 83 -1.13 -7.73 -19.59
C ARG A 83 -0.67 -6.37 -19.06
N VAL A 84 -1.37 -5.81 -18.07
CA VAL A 84 -1.03 -4.49 -17.51
C VAL A 84 0.32 -4.53 -16.81
N LEU A 85 0.55 -5.51 -15.93
CA LEU A 85 1.81 -5.62 -15.18
C LEU A 85 3.03 -5.89 -16.09
N GLY A 86 2.85 -6.57 -17.23
CA GLY A 86 3.89 -6.79 -18.22
C GLY A 86 4.03 -5.69 -19.28
N SER A 87 3.20 -4.64 -19.22
CA SER A 87 3.19 -3.56 -20.22
C SER A 87 3.86 -2.28 -19.73
N PRO A 88 4.28 -1.38 -20.63
CA PRO A 88 4.75 -0.05 -20.25
C PRO A 88 3.62 0.90 -19.82
N ILE A 89 2.36 0.43 -19.74
CA ILE A 89 1.23 1.27 -19.37
C ILE A 89 1.37 1.64 -17.88
N PRO A 90 1.45 2.93 -17.53
CA PRO A 90 1.78 3.33 -16.18
C PRO A 90 0.62 3.10 -15.21
N LEU A 91 0.88 2.35 -14.15
CA LEU A 91 0.06 2.41 -12.95
C LEU A 91 0.33 3.74 -12.23
N LYS A 92 -0.63 4.21 -11.43
CA LYS A 92 -0.45 5.45 -10.68
C LYS A 92 -0.91 5.30 -9.24
N LEU A 93 -0.26 6.01 -8.34
CA LEU A 93 -0.63 6.08 -6.93
C LEU A 93 -0.84 7.55 -6.55
N HIS A 94 -2.06 7.87 -6.15
CA HIS A 94 -2.37 9.16 -5.55
C HIS A 94 -2.39 9.02 -4.03
N THR A 95 -1.75 9.96 -3.32
CA THR A 95 -1.78 9.99 -1.85
C THR A 95 -2.13 11.39 -1.36
N SER A 96 -3.08 11.49 -0.43
CA SER A 96 -3.52 12.78 0.10
C SER A 96 -3.98 12.69 1.54
N ALA A 97 -3.65 13.69 2.34
CA ALA A 97 -4.17 13.81 3.70
C ALA A 97 -5.64 14.23 3.65
N PHE A 98 -6.50 13.49 4.37
CA PHE A 98 -7.85 13.91 4.70
C PHE A 98 -7.88 14.34 6.17
N LEU A 99 -8.26 15.59 6.41
CA LEU A 99 -8.16 16.25 7.71
C LEU A 99 -9.49 16.73 8.27
N ASP A 100 -10.59 16.50 7.55
CA ASP A 100 -11.94 16.99 7.87
C ASP A 100 -12.76 15.95 8.67
N GLY A 101 -12.07 15.18 9.50
CA GLY A 101 -12.65 14.17 10.38
C GLY A 101 -12.04 14.25 11.78
N ASN A 102 -12.63 13.51 12.71
CA ASN A 102 -12.13 13.40 14.09
C ASN A 102 -10.81 12.60 14.18
N TYR A 103 -10.43 11.93 13.10
CA TYR A 103 -9.20 11.17 12.93
C TYR A 103 -8.60 11.49 11.56
N PRO A 104 -7.43 12.17 11.50
CA PRO A 104 -6.80 12.45 10.21
C PRO A 104 -6.26 11.15 9.60
N LEU A 105 -6.54 10.93 8.33
CA LEU A 105 -6.19 9.70 7.61
C LEU A 105 -5.46 10.01 6.30
N LEU A 106 -4.73 9.02 5.79
CA LEU A 106 -4.10 9.10 4.48
C LEU A 106 -5.02 8.42 3.45
N ARG A 107 -5.60 9.20 2.55
CA ARG A 107 -6.38 8.67 1.42
C ARG A 107 -5.43 8.28 0.30
N CYS A 108 -5.42 7.00 -0.04
CA CYS A 108 -4.65 6.47 -1.17
C CYS A 108 -5.60 6.01 -2.28
N ASN A 109 -5.26 6.33 -3.54
CA ASN A 109 -5.97 5.82 -4.70
C ASN A 109 -4.97 5.12 -5.62
N PHE A 110 -5.17 3.82 -5.80
CA PHE A 110 -4.42 3.02 -6.76
C PHE A 110 -5.16 3.00 -8.09
N ILE A 111 -4.52 3.54 -9.13
CA ILE A 111 -5.12 3.71 -10.45
C ILE A 111 -4.53 2.63 -11.36
N PHE A 112 -5.36 1.65 -11.68
CA PHE A 112 -5.03 0.50 -12.51
C PHE A 112 -5.54 0.73 -13.95
N PRO A 113 -4.66 0.73 -14.96
CA PRO A 113 -5.01 1.13 -16.32
C PRO A 113 -5.58 -0.05 -17.14
N ASP A 114 -6.62 -0.71 -16.63
CA ASP A 114 -7.33 -1.78 -17.33
C ASP A 114 -8.04 -1.29 -18.60
N ASN A 115 -8.65 -0.10 -18.51
CA ASN A 115 -9.32 0.60 -19.60
C ASN A 115 -8.74 2.02 -19.76
N PRO A 116 -8.15 2.37 -20.93
CA PRO A 116 -7.58 3.70 -21.15
C PRO A 116 -8.58 4.87 -21.02
N ALA A 117 -9.86 4.64 -21.31
CA ALA A 117 -10.88 5.68 -21.24
C ALA A 117 -11.40 5.91 -19.82
N SER A 118 -11.33 4.88 -18.97
CA SER A 118 -11.85 4.92 -17.61
C SER A 118 -11.08 3.91 -16.75
N PRO A 119 -9.86 4.25 -16.32
CA PRO A 119 -9.05 3.32 -15.54
C PRO A 119 -9.71 3.03 -14.19
N LEU A 120 -9.65 1.78 -13.77
CA LEU A 120 -10.07 1.38 -12.44
C LEU A 120 -9.30 2.16 -11.37
N THR A 121 -10.04 2.75 -10.43
CA THR A 121 -9.46 3.49 -9.31
C THR A 121 -9.94 2.86 -8.01
N LEU A 122 -9.02 2.28 -7.27
CA LEU A 122 -9.28 1.66 -5.97
C LEU A 122 -8.87 2.62 -4.86
N GLU A 123 -9.85 3.05 -4.06
CA GLU A 123 -9.62 3.94 -2.92
C GLU A 123 -9.41 3.14 -1.64
N THR A 124 -8.41 3.54 -0.85
CA THR A 124 -8.16 2.96 0.47
C THR A 124 -7.84 4.08 1.46
N PRO A 125 -8.68 4.29 2.49
CA PRO A 125 -8.32 5.11 3.62
C PRO A 125 -7.32 4.35 4.50
N LEU A 126 -6.14 4.93 4.72
CA LEU A 126 -5.07 4.31 5.50
C LEU A 126 -5.00 4.90 6.91
N ASN A 127 -4.99 4.01 7.89
CA ASN A 127 -4.76 4.34 9.28
C ASN A 127 -3.26 4.28 9.60
N LEU A 128 -2.65 5.44 9.87
CA LEU A 128 -1.20 5.54 10.14
C LEU A 128 -0.75 4.93 11.48
N ARG A 129 -1.66 4.36 12.27
CA ARG A 129 -1.31 3.54 13.45
C ARG A 129 -1.22 2.05 13.14
N GLU A 130 -1.67 1.61 11.97
CA GLU A 130 -1.57 0.21 11.58
C GLU A 130 -0.15 -0.12 11.15
N GLY A 131 0.40 -1.23 11.65
CA GLY A 131 1.78 -1.63 11.42
C GLY A 131 2.14 -1.73 9.94
N ASP A 132 1.29 -2.40 9.15
CA ASP A 132 1.46 -2.54 7.70
C ASP A 132 1.57 -1.19 6.99
N VAL A 133 0.69 -0.24 7.34
CA VAL A 133 0.69 1.11 6.76
C VAL A 133 1.95 1.87 7.13
N GLN A 134 2.42 1.76 8.38
CA GLN A 134 3.66 2.41 8.81
C GLN A 134 4.87 1.83 8.07
N ASP A 135 4.96 0.51 7.97
CA ASP A 135 6.05 -0.18 7.29
C ASP A 135 6.08 0.18 5.80
N PHE A 136 4.92 0.19 5.13
CA PHE A 136 4.80 0.69 3.76
C PHE A 136 5.35 2.12 3.63
N CYS A 137 4.90 3.04 4.49
CA CYS A 137 5.33 4.43 4.41
C CYS A 137 6.83 4.59 4.68
N ARG A 138 7.37 3.88 5.67
CA ARG A 138 8.81 3.92 6.00
C ARG A 138 9.65 3.36 4.85
N ALA A 139 9.23 2.25 4.26
CA ALA A 139 9.92 1.65 3.13
C ALA A 139 9.93 2.59 1.92
N VAL A 140 8.79 3.21 1.57
CA VAL A 140 8.72 4.21 0.48
C VAL A 140 9.63 5.42 0.74
N LEU A 141 9.68 5.91 1.99
CA LEU A 141 10.53 7.05 2.36
C LEU A 141 12.03 6.72 2.32
N ALA A 142 12.40 5.44 2.47
CA ALA A 142 13.77 4.97 2.39
C ALA A 142 14.20 4.66 0.94
N ASP A 143 13.34 3.96 0.20
CA ASP A 143 13.52 3.66 -1.22
C ASP A 143 12.16 3.68 -1.93
N GLU A 144 12.04 4.49 -2.98
CA GLU A 144 10.82 4.63 -3.78
C GLU A 144 10.58 3.43 -4.73
N THR A 145 10.97 2.22 -4.33
CA THR A 145 10.70 0.99 -5.06
C THR A 145 9.58 0.23 -4.37
N ILE A 146 8.55 -0.14 -5.13
CA ILE A 146 7.36 -0.85 -4.65
C ILE A 146 7.21 -2.15 -5.42
N ASP A 147 7.04 -3.25 -4.70
CA ASP A 147 6.56 -4.50 -5.27
C ASP A 147 5.03 -4.45 -5.37
N ILE A 148 4.50 -4.79 -6.54
CA ILE A 148 3.06 -4.97 -6.73
C ILE A 148 2.79 -6.45 -6.86
N VAL A 149 1.83 -6.93 -6.08
CA VAL A 149 1.37 -8.31 -6.11
C VAL A 149 -0.14 -8.32 -6.37
N MET A 150 -0.57 -9.05 -7.38
CA MET A 150 -1.97 -9.13 -7.77
C MET A 150 -2.39 -10.58 -7.95
N LYS A 151 -3.56 -10.91 -7.43
CA LYS A 151 -4.23 -12.19 -7.64
C LYS A 151 -5.66 -11.95 -8.09
N HIS A 152 -6.21 -12.87 -8.86
CA HIS A 152 -7.63 -12.90 -9.22
C HIS A 152 -8.27 -14.14 -8.62
N GLU A 153 -9.50 -14.03 -8.10
CA GLU A 153 -10.14 -15.15 -7.39
C GLU A 153 -10.34 -16.41 -8.25
N LEU A 154 -10.53 -16.23 -9.56
CA LEU A 154 -10.68 -17.32 -10.53
C LEU A 154 -9.37 -18.01 -10.93
N THR A 155 -8.22 -17.55 -10.42
CA THR A 155 -6.90 -18.10 -10.79
C THR A 155 -6.09 -18.41 -9.57
N ASP A 156 -5.40 -19.56 -9.58
CA ASP A 156 -4.49 -19.90 -8.48
C ASP A 156 -3.19 -19.07 -8.50
N GLY A 157 -2.78 -18.65 -9.71
CA GLY A 157 -1.56 -17.89 -9.96
C GLY A 157 -1.56 -16.48 -9.36
N THR A 158 -0.36 -15.99 -9.09
CA THR A 158 -0.10 -14.64 -8.61
C THR A 158 0.77 -13.90 -9.62
N TYR A 159 0.37 -12.68 -9.97
CA TYR A 159 1.15 -11.78 -10.81
C TYR A 159 1.94 -10.83 -9.90
N SER A 160 3.22 -10.64 -10.18
CA SER A 160 4.02 -9.72 -9.39
C SER A 160 5.09 -9.03 -10.22
N ALA A 161 5.33 -7.77 -9.92
CA ALA A 161 6.35 -6.96 -10.59
C ALA A 161 6.85 -5.83 -9.68
N ALA A 162 8.07 -5.38 -9.92
CA ALA A 162 8.71 -4.29 -9.22
C ALA A 162 8.55 -2.97 -9.99
N PHE A 163 8.25 -1.90 -9.27
CA PHE A 163 8.09 -0.57 -9.83
C PHE A 163 8.93 0.45 -9.08
N LYS A 164 9.58 1.36 -9.82
CA LYS A 164 10.11 2.60 -9.25
C LYS A 164 9.01 3.67 -9.29
N VAL A 165 8.91 4.47 -8.24
CA VAL A 165 7.83 5.46 -8.08
C VAL A 165 8.41 6.85 -7.76
N PRO A 166 9.10 7.49 -8.72
CA PRO A 166 9.84 8.72 -8.46
C PRO A 166 8.96 9.84 -7.89
N GLY A 167 9.44 10.47 -6.81
CA GLY A 167 8.77 11.61 -6.18
C GLY A 167 7.66 11.24 -5.19
N LEU A 168 7.33 9.94 -5.06
CA LEU A 168 6.35 9.48 -4.07
C LEU A 168 6.77 9.79 -2.63
N ALA A 169 8.06 9.66 -2.30
CA ALA A 169 8.56 9.93 -0.96
C ALA A 169 8.36 11.41 -0.58
N GLU A 170 8.54 12.34 -1.51
CA GLU A 170 8.30 13.77 -1.27
C GLU A 170 6.81 14.05 -1.04
N ILE A 171 5.93 13.52 -1.90
CA ILE A 171 4.48 13.65 -1.77
C ILE A 171 4.04 13.08 -0.41
N LEU A 172 4.46 11.86 -0.10
CA LEU A 172 4.09 11.15 1.11
C LEU A 172 4.59 11.91 2.35
N LYS A 173 5.85 12.35 2.35
CA LYS A 173 6.42 13.14 3.46
C LYS A 173 5.59 14.40 3.76
N LYS A 174 5.15 15.10 2.71
CA LYS A 174 4.33 16.31 2.84
C LYS A 174 2.94 16.01 3.41
N GLU A 175 2.27 14.97 2.91
CA GLU A 175 0.92 14.62 3.37
C GLU A 175 0.94 14.00 4.78
N LEU A 176 1.92 13.15 5.09
CA LEU A 176 2.15 12.64 6.45
C LEU A 176 2.43 13.76 7.44
N GLY A 177 3.22 14.77 7.06
CA GLY A 177 3.48 15.93 7.92
C GLY A 177 2.19 16.69 8.31
N LYS A 178 1.22 16.79 7.40
CA LYS A 178 -0.09 17.39 7.70
C LYS A 178 -0.90 16.54 8.68
N ILE A 179 -0.88 15.22 8.50
CA ILE A 179 -1.61 14.29 9.35
C ILE A 179 -1.02 14.28 10.76
N PHE A 180 0.30 14.14 10.89
CA PHE A 180 0.98 14.11 12.19
C PHE A 180 0.87 15.43 12.95
N GLY A 181 0.73 16.57 12.25
CA GLY A 181 0.42 17.85 12.88
C GLY A 181 -0.98 17.94 13.51
N LYS A 182 -1.89 17.02 13.16
CA LYS A 182 -3.28 16.98 13.68
C LYS A 182 -3.63 15.70 14.45
N LEU A 183 -2.83 14.65 14.33
CA LEU A 183 -3.12 13.37 14.95
C LEU A 183 -2.84 13.44 16.45
N ASN A 184 -3.90 13.45 17.26
CA ASN A 184 -3.79 13.32 18.71
C ASN A 184 -3.61 11.82 19.09
N PRO A 185 -2.60 11.44 19.89
CA PRO A 185 -2.34 10.06 20.30
C PRO A 185 -3.51 9.41 21.05
N ASP A 186 -4.33 10.19 21.76
CA ASP A 186 -5.42 9.66 22.59
C ASP A 186 -6.74 9.45 21.82
N ILE A 187 -6.78 9.77 20.52
CA ILE A 187 -7.98 9.56 19.71
C ILE A 187 -8.28 8.04 19.61
N PRO A 188 -9.50 7.60 19.98
CA PRO A 188 -9.90 6.21 19.86
C PRO A 188 -9.92 5.71 18.42
N ARG A 189 -9.61 4.42 18.21
CA ARG A 189 -9.67 3.79 16.88
C ARG A 189 -11.06 3.90 16.21
N ALA A 190 -12.14 3.92 16.99
CA ALA A 190 -13.50 4.08 16.46
C ALA A 190 -13.67 5.36 15.62
N MET A 191 -12.95 6.44 15.97
CA MET A 191 -12.99 7.71 15.24
C MET A 191 -12.40 7.63 13.82
N PHE A 192 -11.59 6.59 13.54
CA PHE A 192 -11.12 6.31 12.17
C PHE A 192 -12.30 6.02 11.25
N PHE A 193 -13.21 5.12 11.64
CA PHE A 193 -14.36 4.75 10.81
C PHE A 193 -15.34 5.91 10.59
N GLU A 194 -15.52 6.78 11.58
CA GLU A 194 -16.29 8.01 11.40
C GLU A 194 -15.64 8.95 10.38
N SER A 195 -14.31 9.05 10.40
CA SER A 195 -13.56 9.90 9.47
C SER A 195 -13.54 9.32 8.06
N VAL A 196 -13.58 7.99 7.92
CA VAL A 196 -13.81 7.31 6.63
C VAL A 196 -15.18 7.69 6.06
N LYS A 197 -16.26 7.62 6.84
CA LYS A 197 -17.60 8.03 6.38
C LYS A 197 -17.66 9.49 5.95
N ARG A 198 -16.95 10.38 6.67
CA ARG A 198 -16.82 11.79 6.29
C ARG A 198 -16.03 11.96 4.99
N MET A 199 -14.96 11.21 4.80
CA MET A 199 -14.19 11.19 3.56
C MET A 199 -15.07 10.75 2.38
N GLU A 200 -15.80 9.65 2.51
CA GLU A 200 -16.72 9.14 1.49
C GLU A 200 -17.84 10.15 1.16
N SER A 201 -18.29 10.92 2.15
CA SER A 201 -19.25 12.01 1.92
C SER A 201 -18.65 13.21 1.18
N ALA A 202 -17.37 13.52 1.43
CA ALA A 202 -16.64 14.60 0.78
C ALA A 202 -16.17 14.24 -0.65
N PHE A 203 -15.97 12.96 -0.93
CA PHE A 203 -15.54 12.43 -2.22
C PHE A 203 -16.55 11.40 -2.72
N SER A 204 -17.51 11.86 -3.52
CA SER A 204 -18.62 11.04 -4.03
C SER A 204 -18.20 9.87 -4.95
N SER A 205 -16.93 9.77 -5.32
CA SER A 205 -16.37 8.66 -6.07
C SER A 205 -14.87 8.49 -5.77
N PRO A 206 -14.28 7.30 -6.01
CA PRO A 206 -12.84 7.07 -5.88
C PRO A 206 -11.96 8.00 -6.73
N THR A 207 -12.49 8.56 -7.83
CA THR A 207 -11.76 9.48 -8.71
C THR A 207 -11.86 10.94 -8.28
N ALA A 208 -12.82 11.28 -7.41
CA ALA A 208 -13.05 12.65 -6.98
C ALA A 208 -11.84 13.20 -6.22
N GLY A 209 -11.42 14.43 -6.54
CA GLY A 209 -10.34 15.11 -5.82
C GLY A 209 -8.92 14.57 -6.06
N ILE A 210 -8.72 13.64 -7.01
CA ILE A 210 -7.38 13.21 -7.43
C ILE A 210 -6.65 14.38 -8.09
N SER A 211 -5.48 14.74 -7.55
CA SER A 211 -4.65 15.83 -8.07
C SER A 211 -3.37 15.29 -8.70
N PRO A 212 -3.00 15.69 -9.93
CA PRO A 212 -1.73 15.28 -10.55
C PRO A 212 -0.50 15.62 -9.70
N LYS A 213 -0.55 16.70 -8.90
CA LYS A 213 0.56 17.10 -8.01
C LYS A 213 0.78 16.16 -6.82
N LYS A 214 -0.17 15.26 -6.58
CA LYS A 214 -0.16 14.26 -5.51
C LYS A 214 -0.19 12.83 -6.07
N THR A 215 -0.02 12.69 -7.38
CA THR A 215 -0.04 11.42 -8.08
C THR A 215 1.36 11.10 -8.57
N ALA A 216 1.89 9.96 -8.15
CA ALA A 216 3.13 9.43 -8.66
C ALA A 216 2.87 8.33 -9.71
N VAL A 217 3.74 8.26 -10.69
CA VAL A 217 3.69 7.24 -11.76
C VAL A 217 4.59 6.08 -11.37
N LEU A 218 4.08 4.85 -11.52
CA LEU A 218 4.81 3.63 -11.27
C LEU A 218 5.44 3.16 -12.57
N VAL A 219 6.77 3.09 -12.59
CA VAL A 219 7.57 2.69 -13.74
C VAL A 219 8.09 1.27 -13.50
N LEU A 220 7.75 0.34 -14.38
CA LEU A 220 8.19 -1.06 -14.29
C LEU A 220 9.72 -1.13 -14.34
N VAL A 221 10.33 -1.83 -13.37
CA VAL A 221 11.80 -1.99 -13.28
C VAL A 221 12.25 -3.45 -13.18
N GLY A 222 11.33 -4.41 -13.10
CA GLY A 222 11.65 -5.84 -13.14
C GLY A 222 10.71 -6.69 -12.31
N GLU A 223 11.23 -7.80 -11.82
CA GLU A 223 10.49 -8.77 -11.01
C GLU A 223 10.37 -8.31 -9.55
N ALA A 224 9.25 -8.65 -8.90
CA ALA A 224 9.08 -8.41 -7.47
C ALA A 224 10.06 -9.27 -6.67
N LYS A 225 10.67 -8.70 -5.64
CA LYS A 225 11.69 -9.40 -4.83
C LYS A 225 11.10 -10.17 -3.65
N ASN A 226 9.89 -9.81 -3.22
CA ASN A 226 9.27 -10.35 -2.03
C ASN A 226 8.09 -11.29 -2.32
N ALA A 227 8.01 -11.87 -3.51
CA ALA A 227 6.95 -12.80 -3.89
C ALA A 227 7.51 -14.22 -4.04
N ILE A 228 6.94 -15.19 -3.34
CA ILE A 228 7.03 -16.59 -3.78
C ILE A 228 6.09 -16.72 -4.97
N ILE A 229 6.64 -16.79 -6.17
CA ILE A 229 5.87 -17.18 -7.35
C ILE A 229 5.76 -18.71 -7.29
N ARG A 230 4.65 -19.23 -6.75
CA ARG A 230 4.30 -20.65 -6.94
C ARG A 230 3.81 -20.80 -8.39
N THR A 231 4.69 -21.28 -9.27
CA THR A 231 4.34 -21.71 -10.64
C THR A 231 3.54 -23.00 -10.63
#